data_AF-A0A7T5JUU3-F1
#
_entry.id   AF-A0A7T5JUU3-F1
#
_cell.length_a   1.000
_cell.length_b   1.000
_cell.length_c   1.000
_cell.angle_alpha   90.00
_cell.angle_beta   90.00
_cell.angle_gamma   90.00
#
_symmetry.space_group_name_H-M   'P 1'
#
loop_
_entity.id
_entity.type
_entity.pdbx_description
1 polymer ?
#
loop_
_entity_poly.entity_id
_entity_poly.type
_entity_poly.pdbx_seq_one_letter_code
_entity_poly.pdbx_strand_id
1 'polypeptide(L)'
;MSETLFDAEQFEDERFSNPMVQKHGPGPGGAACGDCKYFRRMGSLNRPYDIRYRKCEVRGITHGPGTDHKAGFHACSLYEEADES
;
A
#
# COMPACT_ATOMS: atom_id res chain seq x y z
N MET A 1 -18.48 37.42 21.69
CA MET A 1 -17.64 36.38 22.33
C MET A 1 -18.03 35.09 21.64
N SER A 2 -17.30 34.70 20.59
CA SER A 2 -16.37 33.54 20.62
C SER A 2 -17.14 32.27 20.96
N GLU A 3 -17.22 31.26 20.10
CA GLU A 3 -16.10 30.34 19.85
C GLU A 3 -16.29 29.56 18.55
N THR A 4 -15.17 29.29 17.90
CA THR A 4 -15.00 28.56 16.63
C THR A 4 -15.39 27.09 16.80
N LEU A 5 -16.47 26.67 16.15
CA LEU A 5 -16.75 25.27 15.87
C LEU A 5 -15.74 24.80 14.82
N PHE A 6 -14.68 24.15 15.29
CA PHE A 6 -13.67 23.53 14.45
C PHE A 6 -14.30 22.42 13.61
N ASP A 7 -14.31 22.62 12.29
CA ASP A 7 -14.47 21.60 11.26
C ASP A 7 -13.50 20.45 11.50
N ALA A 8 -13.99 19.39 12.16
CA ALA A 8 -13.34 18.09 12.16
C ALA A 8 -13.73 17.36 10.87
N GLU A 9 -13.27 17.86 9.73
CA GLU A 9 -13.32 17.12 8.47
C GLU A 9 -12.45 15.87 8.63
N GLN A 10 -13.09 14.75 8.92
CA GLN A 10 -12.46 13.44 8.88
C GLN A 10 -12.15 13.11 7.42
N PHE A 11 -11.00 13.58 6.93
CA PHE A 11 -10.40 13.07 5.71
C PHE A 11 -9.94 11.64 5.99
N GLU A 12 -10.85 10.68 5.84
CA GLU A 12 -10.52 9.26 5.73
C GLU A 12 -9.79 9.07 4.40
N ASP A 13 -8.50 9.41 4.38
CA ASP A 13 -7.65 9.30 3.22
C ASP A 13 -7.56 7.82 2.82
N GLU A 14 -8.23 7.42 1.72
CA GLU A 14 -8.33 6.03 1.24
C GLU A 14 -6.96 5.34 1.09
N ARG A 15 -5.86 6.10 1.02
CA ARG A 15 -4.48 5.59 0.98
C ARG A 15 -4.02 5.02 2.34
N PHE A 16 -4.67 5.37 3.45
CA PHE A 16 -4.54 4.73 4.78
C PHE A 16 -5.24 3.37 4.86
N SER A 17 -6.03 2.98 3.85
CA SER A 17 -6.63 1.64 3.77
C SER A 17 -5.60 0.53 3.47
N ASN A 18 -4.30 0.84 3.51
CA ASN A 18 -3.27 -0.18 3.42
C ASN A 18 -3.32 -1.09 4.66
N PRO A 19 -3.66 -2.40 4.52
CA PRO A 19 -3.71 -3.31 5.66
C PRO A 19 -2.34 -3.49 6.33
N MET A 20 -1.24 -3.23 5.62
CA MET A 20 0.10 -3.23 6.20
C MET A 20 0.38 -1.99 7.05
N VAL A 21 -0.23 -0.84 6.74
CA VAL A 21 -0.16 0.35 7.60
C VAL A 21 -0.95 0.12 8.89
N GLN A 22 -2.12 -0.51 8.81
CA GLN A 22 -2.89 -0.88 10.01
C GLN A 22 -2.14 -1.86 10.91
N LYS A 23 -1.40 -2.81 10.32
CA LYS A 23 -0.67 -3.85 11.07
C LYS A 23 0.69 -3.40 11.60
N HIS A 24 1.44 -2.63 10.82
CA HIS A 24 2.85 -2.29 11.11
C HIS A 24 3.07 -0.79 11.40
N GLY A 25 2.07 0.05 11.18
CA GLY A 25 2.18 1.50 11.29
C GLY A 25 2.54 2.18 9.96
N PRO A 26 2.38 3.51 9.90
CA PRO A 26 2.70 4.29 8.71
C PRO A 26 4.21 4.28 8.44
N GLY A 27 4.57 4.26 7.16
CA GLY A 27 5.93 4.38 6.67
C GLY A 27 6.36 5.83 6.47
N PRO A 28 7.50 6.05 5.79
CA PRO A 28 7.99 7.39 5.50
C PRO A 28 6.96 8.19 4.69
N GLY A 29 6.77 9.45 5.10
CA GLY A 29 5.79 10.34 4.47
C GLY A 29 6.12 10.61 3.00
N GLY A 30 5.16 10.38 2.12
CA GLY A 30 5.30 10.57 0.68
C GLY A 30 5.74 9.32 -0.09
N ALA A 31 6.16 8.24 0.58
CA ALA A 31 6.47 6.98 -0.07
C ALA A 31 5.20 6.15 -0.30
N ALA A 32 5.11 5.52 -1.47
CA ALA A 32 4.02 4.60 -1.81
C ALA A 32 4.51 3.15 -1.83
N CYS A 33 3.60 2.21 -1.60
CA CYS A 33 3.92 0.79 -1.75
C CYS A 33 4.37 0.44 -3.18
N GLY A 34 3.99 1.20 -4.20
CA GLY A 34 4.44 0.99 -5.58
C GLY A 34 5.95 1.10 -5.78
N ASP A 35 6.63 1.90 -4.95
CA ASP A 35 8.06 2.18 -5.00
C ASP A 35 8.85 1.31 -4.00
N CYS A 36 8.19 0.36 -3.35
CA CYS A 36 8.79 -0.51 -2.37
C CYS A 36 9.42 -1.74 -3.03
N LYS A 37 10.61 -2.16 -2.58
CA LYS A 37 11.29 -3.38 -3.05
C LYS A 37 10.46 -4.66 -2.87
N TYR A 38 9.53 -4.67 -1.93
CA TYR A 38 8.65 -5.79 -1.62
C TYR A 38 7.37 -5.85 -2.47
N PHE A 39 7.17 -4.85 -3.34
CA PHE A 39 6.01 -4.78 -4.20
C PHE A 39 6.22 -5.62 -5.45
N ARG A 40 5.45 -6.70 -5.57
CA ARG A 40 5.51 -7.63 -6.70
C ARG A 40 4.34 -7.43 -7.63
N ARG A 41 4.66 -7.23 -8.90
CA ARG A 41 3.73 -7.19 -10.03
C ARG A 41 3.75 -8.57 -10.69
N MET A 42 2.64 -9.30 -10.60
CA MET A 42 2.54 -10.67 -11.08
C MET A 42 1.44 -10.83 -12.13
N GLY A 43 1.73 -11.64 -13.14
CA GLY A 43 0.74 -12.10 -14.11
C GLY A 43 0.01 -13.37 -13.65
N SER A 44 -1.04 -13.74 -14.38
CA SER A 44 -1.70 -15.03 -14.17
C SER A 44 -0.81 -16.17 -14.65
N LEU A 45 -0.95 -17.37 -14.09
CA LEU A 45 -0.19 -18.56 -14.48
C LEU A 45 -0.29 -18.83 -16.00
N ASN A 46 -1.47 -18.59 -16.57
CA ASN A 46 -1.76 -18.78 -17.99
C ASN A 46 -1.38 -17.58 -18.88
N ARG A 47 -1.06 -16.43 -18.28
CA ARG A 47 -0.72 -15.17 -18.97
C ARG A 47 0.30 -14.38 -18.15
N PRO A 48 1.57 -14.81 -18.12
CA PRO A 48 2.61 -14.18 -17.30
C PRO A 48 2.91 -12.73 -17.72
N TYR A 49 2.71 -12.40 -18.99
CA TYR A 49 2.91 -11.05 -19.54
C TYR A 49 1.81 -10.05 -19.15
N ASP A 50 0.69 -10.53 -18.62
CA ASP A 50 -0.48 -9.71 -18.29
C ASP A 50 -0.46 -9.43 -16.78
N ILE A 51 0.20 -8.33 -16.40
CA ILE A 51 0.38 -7.92 -15.00
C ILE A 51 -0.97 -7.49 -14.42
N ARG A 52 -1.68 -8.42 -13.79
CA ARG A 52 -3.00 -8.16 -13.16
C ARG A 52 -2.93 -8.03 -11.66
N TYR A 53 -1.98 -8.73 -11.03
CA TYR A 53 -1.94 -8.86 -9.59
C TYR A 53 -0.79 -8.07 -9.03
N ARG A 54 -1.07 -7.30 -8.00
CA ARG A 54 -0.09 -6.52 -7.27
C ARG A 54 -0.11 -7.08 -5.86
N LYS A 55 0.99 -7.62 -5.37
CA LYS A 55 1.04 -8.23 -4.04
C LYS A 55 2.28 -7.75 -3.29
N CYS A 56 2.17 -7.72 -1.98
CA CYS A 56 3.29 -7.40 -1.10
C CYS A 56 3.91 -8.71 -0.60
N GLU A 57 5.22 -8.87 -0.77
CA GLU A 57 5.95 -10.07 -0.37
C GLU A 57 5.89 -10.27 1.16
N VAL A 58 6.01 -9.18 1.93
CA VAL A 58 5.96 -9.17 3.41
C VAL A 58 4.59 -9.57 3.95
N ARG A 59 3.51 -9.27 3.20
CA ARG A 59 2.14 -9.66 3.57
C ARG A 59 1.88 -11.15 3.32
N GLY A 60 2.70 -11.80 2.50
CA GLY A 60 2.48 -13.14 1.99
C GLY A 60 1.76 -13.13 0.65
N ILE A 61 2.35 -13.81 -0.34
CA ILE A 61 1.78 -13.98 -1.67
C ILE A 61 0.81 -15.17 -1.62
N THR A 62 -0.50 -14.89 -1.63
CA THR A 62 -1.53 -15.93 -1.79
C THR A 62 -2.19 -15.84 -3.15
N HIS A 63 -2.74 -16.96 -3.64
CA HIS A 63 -3.54 -17.00 -4.87
C HIS A 63 -4.94 -16.40 -4.71
N GLY A 64 -5.29 -15.90 -3.51
CA GLY A 64 -6.58 -15.26 -3.25
C GLY A 64 -6.57 -13.76 -3.60
N PRO A 65 -7.73 -13.19 -3.99
CA PRO A 65 -7.86 -11.76 -4.27
C PRO A 65 -7.76 -10.88 -3.01
N GLY A 66 -7.99 -11.46 -1.82
CA GLY A 66 -7.93 -10.71 -0.55
C GLY A 66 -6.54 -10.20 -0.17
N THR A 67 -5.48 -10.72 -0.80
CA THR A 67 -4.10 -10.26 -0.56
C THR A 67 -3.56 -9.36 -1.67
N ASP A 68 -4.42 -8.91 -2.58
CA ASP A 68 -4.03 -7.90 -3.56
C ASP A 68 -3.77 -6.56 -2.87
N HIS A 69 -2.78 -5.86 -3.39
CA HIS A 69 -2.19 -4.67 -2.82
C HIS A 69 -2.25 -3.54 -3.86
N LYS A 70 -2.64 -2.34 -3.47
CA LYS A 70 -2.66 -1.20 -4.41
C LYS A 70 -1.29 -0.53 -4.44
N ALA A 71 -0.88 -0.08 -5.62
CA ALA A 71 0.39 0.66 -5.79
C ALA A 71 0.34 2.03 -5.11
N GLY A 72 -0.82 2.70 -5.14
CA GLY A 72 -1.03 4.02 -4.53
C GLY A 72 -1.30 4.00 -3.03
N PHE A 73 -1.14 2.86 -2.36
CA PHE A 73 -1.20 2.80 -0.90
C PHE A 73 0.02 3.47 -0.28
N HIS A 74 -0.20 4.19 0.83
CA HIS A 74 0.93 4.73 1.61
C HIS A 74 1.83 3.59 2.06
N ALA A 75 3.13 3.83 2.01
CA ALA A 75 4.13 2.93 2.54
C ALA A 75 3.82 2.58 4.00
N CYS A 76 4.02 1.31 4.38
CA CYS A 76 4.03 0.89 5.78
C CYS A 76 5.43 1.09 6.38
N SER A 77 5.56 0.94 7.70
CA SER A 77 6.85 1.04 8.40
C SER A 77 7.93 0.06 7.93
N LEU A 78 7.55 -1.02 7.25
CA LEU A 78 8.46 -2.00 6.63
C LEU A 78 8.87 -1.62 5.20
N TYR A 79 8.64 -0.38 4.80
CA TYR A 79 9.04 0.12 3.49
C TYR A 79 10.55 0.11 3.36
N GLU A 80 11.00 -0.47 2.26
CA GLU A 80 12.37 -0.35 1.79
C GLU A 80 12.33 0.03 0.31
N GLU A 81 13.13 1.03 -0.05
CA GLU A 81 13.25 1.55 -1.41
C GLU A 81 13.76 0.45 -2.35
N ALA A 82 13.20 0.39 -3.55
CA ALA A 82 13.68 -0.51 -4.58
C ALA A 82 15.04 0.01 -5.10
N ASP A 83 16.11 -0.71 -4.77
CA ASP A 83 17.45 -0.41 -5.25
C ASP A 83 17.49 -0.61 -6.77
N GLU A 84 17.58 0.48 -7.54
CA GLU A 84 17.82 0.43 -8.97
C GLU A 84 19.30 0.13 -9.21
N SER A 85 19.63 -1.17 -9.28
CA SER A 85 20.94 -1.67 -9.73
C SER A 85 20.96 -1.94 -11.23
#